data_AF-A0AAU7WCK8-F1
#
_entry.id   AF-A0AAU7WCK8-F1
#
_cell.length_a   1.000
_cell.length_b   1.000
_cell.length_c   1.000
_cell.angle_alpha   90.00
_cell.angle_beta   90.00
_cell.angle_gamma   90.00
#
_symmetry.space_group_name_H-M   'P 1'
#
loop_
_entity.id
_entity.type
_entity.pdbx_description
1 polymer ?
#
loop_
_entity_poly.entity_id
_entity_poly.type
_entity_poly.pdbx_seq_one_letter_code
_entity_poly.pdbx_strand_id
1 'polypeptide(L)'
;MAGVTDRQAAPYDRAVDPNTARALLRLPPDHPVTLDEIDAAYLAATWDRHPSRYPEGEERREAEAWARTLSAARESLINAGTPATPPAPTPGDPRARRRPWVVVGIVAGSIAGLGAVLAAGLFLASAAVSAASTAAERQEAQSEIATDRYDADYTAYSFPAGLEVYSDGRLWQDCPPDEVRGCWQMAVLPEADCARLVVTVGYTDEYTATVPDAVERLTFDDAKSGSPTYVTFADDDYRFGWIQDVECVAPGS
;
A
#
# COMPACT_ATOMS: atom_id res chain seq x y z
N MET A 1 3.10 -30.70 29.34
CA MET A 1 1.89 -29.84 29.39
C MET A 1 2.36 -28.42 29.09
N ALA A 2 2.40 -28.04 27.82
CA ALA A 2 2.72 -26.67 27.41
C ALA A 2 1.39 -25.98 27.08
N GLY A 3 1.13 -24.86 27.74
CA GLY A 3 -0.08 -24.07 27.56
C GLY A 3 -0.11 -23.49 26.15
N VAL A 4 -1.23 -23.71 25.46
CA VAL A 4 -1.61 -22.95 24.27
C VAL A 4 -1.75 -21.50 24.72
N THR A 5 -0.76 -20.66 24.42
CA THR A 5 -0.96 -19.21 24.43
C THR A 5 -1.91 -18.89 23.30
N ASP A 6 -3.18 -18.72 23.66
CA ASP A 6 -4.20 -18.12 22.82
C ASP A 6 -3.62 -16.79 22.30
N ARG A 7 -3.26 -16.73 21.01
CA ARG A 7 -2.94 -15.45 20.37
C ARG A 7 -4.25 -14.68 20.41
N GLN A 8 -4.42 -13.83 21.42
CA GLN A 8 -5.41 -12.78 21.37
C GLN A 8 -5.12 -12.01 20.08
N ALA A 9 -6.00 -12.17 19.11
CA ALA A 9 -6.00 -11.34 17.91
C ALA A 9 -5.85 -9.90 18.37
N ALA A 10 -5.00 -9.13 17.69
CA ALA A 10 -4.82 -7.74 18.05
C ALA A 10 -6.23 -7.09 18.09
N PRO A 11 -6.52 -6.18 19.02
CA PRO A 11 -7.87 -5.63 19.20
C PRO A 11 -8.47 -5.02 17.92
N TYR A 12 -7.65 -4.81 16.89
CA TYR A 12 -7.98 -4.26 15.58
C TYR A 12 -8.23 -5.29 14.46
N ASP A 13 -8.12 -6.60 14.72
CA ASP A 13 -8.43 -7.68 13.74
C ASP A 13 -9.94 -7.97 13.63
N ARG A 14 -10.78 -7.34 14.45
CA ARG A 14 -12.23 -7.47 14.32
C ARG A 14 -12.72 -6.59 13.19
N ALA A 15 -13.53 -7.18 12.31
CA ALA A 15 -14.29 -6.43 11.32
C ALA A 15 -15.05 -5.29 12.01
N VAL A 16 -14.78 -4.06 11.57
CA VAL A 16 -15.50 -2.85 12.01
C VAL A 16 -16.90 -2.94 11.44
N ASP A 17 -17.95 -2.83 12.26
CA ASP A 17 -19.31 -2.85 11.73
C ASP A 17 -19.59 -1.57 10.91
N PRO A 18 -20.47 -1.62 9.90
CA PRO A 18 -20.71 -0.48 9.01
C PRO A 18 -21.17 0.81 9.71
N ASN A 19 -21.88 0.72 10.85
CA ASN A 19 -22.32 1.92 11.57
C ASN A 19 -21.16 2.57 12.31
N THR A 20 -20.30 1.76 12.95
CA THR A 20 -19.04 2.25 13.54
C THR A 20 -18.14 2.84 12.46
N ALA A 21 -18.02 2.19 11.30
CA ALA A 21 -17.23 2.70 10.18
C ALA A 21 -17.72 4.07 9.69
N ARG A 22 -19.04 4.26 9.55
CA ARG A 22 -19.65 5.57 9.25
C ARG A 22 -19.30 6.61 10.30
N ALA A 23 -19.41 6.28 11.58
CA ALA A 23 -19.08 7.20 12.67
C ALA A 23 -17.60 7.61 12.66
N LEU A 24 -16.68 6.67 12.40
CA LEU A 24 -15.24 6.92 12.29
C LEU A 24 -14.92 7.87 11.12
N LEU A 25 -15.57 7.67 9.97
CA LEU A 25 -15.43 8.52 8.79
C LEU A 25 -16.33 9.76 8.80
N ARG A 26 -17.05 10.03 9.90
CA ARG A 26 -18.00 11.15 10.04
C ARG A 26 -19.05 11.19 8.91
N LEU A 27 -19.42 10.04 8.37
CA LEU A 27 -20.46 9.88 7.36
C LEU A 27 -21.84 9.79 8.02
N PRO A 28 -22.90 10.42 7.45
CA PRO A 28 -24.23 10.30 8.03
C PRO A 28 -24.77 8.85 8.07
N PRO A 29 -25.54 8.47 9.10
CA PRO A 29 -25.96 7.08 9.30
C PRO A 29 -27.08 6.61 8.34
N ASP A 30 -27.97 7.52 7.93
CA ASP A 30 -29.27 7.15 7.35
C ASP A 30 -29.36 7.28 5.82
N HIS A 31 -28.24 7.57 5.15
CA HIS A 31 -28.18 7.76 3.71
C HIS A 31 -27.28 6.70 3.05
N PRO A 32 -27.65 6.21 1.85
CA PRO A 32 -26.71 5.47 1.01
C PRO A 32 -25.46 6.33 0.80
N VAL A 33 -24.29 5.73 1.02
CA VAL A 33 -23.00 6.36 0.72
C VAL A 33 -22.47 5.77 -0.57
N THR A 34 -21.93 6.63 -1.42
CA THR A 34 -21.23 6.26 -2.65
C THR A 34 -19.77 5.92 -2.33
N LEU A 35 -19.08 5.26 -3.27
CA LEU A 35 -17.66 4.97 -3.12
C LEU A 35 -16.83 6.25 -3.00
N ASP A 36 -17.14 7.26 -3.83
CA ASP A 36 -16.44 8.55 -3.83
C ASP A 36 -16.59 9.29 -2.49
N GLU A 37 -17.77 9.23 -1.87
CA GLU A 37 -17.99 9.81 -0.53
C GLU A 37 -17.21 9.08 0.56
N ILE A 38 -17.09 7.75 0.47
CA ILE A 38 -16.26 6.96 1.39
C ILE A 38 -14.80 7.35 1.27
N ASP A 39 -14.29 7.46 0.03
CA ASP A 39 -12.89 7.76 -0.25
C ASP A 39 -12.52 9.19 0.18
N ALA A 40 -13.37 10.17 -0.14
CA ALA A 40 -13.18 11.55 0.31
C ALA A 40 -13.16 11.67 1.84
N ALA A 41 -14.07 10.97 2.53
CA ALA A 41 -14.13 10.97 3.99
C ALA A 41 -12.92 10.28 4.63
N TYR A 42 -12.45 9.17 4.04
CA TYR A 42 -11.25 8.47 4.46
C TYR A 42 -9.99 9.34 4.32
N LEU A 43 -9.81 10.02 3.17
CA LEU A 43 -8.69 10.91 2.94
C LEU A 43 -8.69 12.08 3.94
N ALA A 44 -9.84 12.72 4.15
CA ALA A 44 -9.98 13.80 5.13
C ALA A 44 -9.64 13.33 6.56
N ALA A 45 -10.14 12.17 6.98
CA ALA A 45 -9.89 11.63 8.33
C ALA A 45 -8.44 11.19 8.53
N THR A 46 -7.81 10.64 7.47
CA THR A 46 -6.40 10.24 7.48
C THR A 46 -5.52 11.48 7.60
N TRP A 47 -5.90 12.58 6.93
CA TRP A 47 -5.16 13.82 6.99
C TRP A 47 -5.17 14.52 8.34
N ASP A 48 -6.32 14.51 9.02
CA ASP A 48 -6.49 15.12 10.34
C ASP A 48 -5.42 14.62 11.34
N ARG A 49 -5.07 13.32 11.27
CA ARG A 49 -4.15 12.64 12.20
C ARG A 49 -3.04 11.87 11.50
N HIS A 50 -2.52 12.39 10.39
CA HIS A 50 -1.48 11.69 9.65
C HIS A 50 -0.22 11.48 10.52
N PRO A 51 0.39 10.27 10.56
CA PRO A 51 1.55 9.97 11.40
C PRO A 51 2.73 10.92 11.23
N SER A 52 2.98 11.43 10.02
CA SER A 52 4.08 12.39 9.76
C SER A 52 3.94 13.73 10.50
N ARG A 53 2.76 14.05 11.04
CA ARG A 53 2.55 15.23 11.89
C ARG A 53 3.13 15.05 13.30
N TYR A 54 3.49 13.82 13.65
CA TYR A 54 4.06 13.44 14.94
C TYR A 54 5.50 12.97 14.71
N PRO A 55 6.53 13.66 15.25
CA PRO A 55 7.92 13.35 14.96
C PRO A 55 8.25 11.90 15.28
N GLU A 56 8.09 11.46 16.54
CA GLU A 56 8.23 10.07 16.99
C GLU A 56 7.48 9.83 18.32
N GLY A 57 7.41 8.57 18.79
CA GLY A 57 6.98 8.23 20.15
C GLY A 57 5.55 7.68 20.26
N GLU A 58 4.92 7.90 21.41
CA GLU A 58 3.57 7.38 21.69
C GLU A 58 2.50 7.98 20.77
N GLU A 59 2.53 9.30 20.56
CA GLU A 59 1.57 10.00 19.70
C GLU A 59 1.61 9.50 18.25
N ARG A 60 2.82 9.25 17.72
CA ARG A 60 2.99 8.68 16.38
C ARG A 60 2.42 7.26 16.29
N ARG A 61 2.70 6.41 17.28
CA ARG A 61 2.13 5.03 17.34
C ARG A 61 0.61 5.03 17.43
N GLU A 62 0.03 5.98 18.17
CA GLU A 62 -1.41 6.19 18.21
C GLU A 62 -1.98 6.64 16.86
N ALA A 63 -1.30 7.55 16.16
CA ALA A 63 -1.66 7.98 14.82
C ALA A 63 -1.61 6.83 13.80
N GLU A 64 -0.60 5.97 13.87
CA GLU A 64 -0.49 4.77 13.03
C GLU A 64 -1.60 3.75 13.34
N ALA A 65 -1.91 3.54 14.63
CA ALA A 65 -3.05 2.70 15.03
C ALA A 65 -4.39 3.26 14.55
N TRP A 66 -4.53 4.58 14.58
CA TRP A 66 -5.69 5.27 14.04
C TRP A 66 -5.80 5.11 12.52
N ALA A 67 -4.70 5.25 11.77
CA ALA A 67 -4.68 5.05 10.33
C ALA A 67 -5.12 3.63 9.92
N ARG A 68 -4.67 2.59 10.66
CA ARG A 68 -5.16 1.21 10.46
C ARG A 68 -6.66 1.08 10.71
N THR A 69 -7.17 1.74 11.75
CA THR A 69 -8.60 1.76 12.09
C THR A 69 -9.44 2.42 10.99
N LEU A 70 -8.96 3.53 10.42
CA LEU A 70 -9.62 4.20 9.29
C LEU A 70 -9.63 3.33 8.03
N SER A 71 -8.53 2.61 7.75
CA SER A 71 -8.46 1.68 6.62
C SER A 71 -9.49 0.54 6.74
N ALA A 72 -9.58 -0.07 7.92
CA ALA A 72 -10.59 -1.10 8.21
C ALA A 72 -12.03 -0.58 8.12
N ALA A 73 -12.26 0.68 8.54
CA ALA A 73 -13.56 1.34 8.37
C ALA A 73 -13.92 1.53 6.89
N ARG A 74 -12.97 2.01 6.07
CA ARG A 74 -13.17 2.15 4.61
C ARG A 74 -13.55 0.82 3.97
N GLU A 75 -12.78 -0.24 4.22
CA GLU A 75 -13.03 -1.56 3.66
C GLU A 75 -14.40 -2.12 4.06
N SER A 76 -14.81 -1.94 5.32
CA SER A 76 -16.13 -2.35 5.81
C SER A 76 -17.28 -1.70 5.01
N LEU A 77 -17.17 -0.41 4.69
CA LEU A 77 -18.20 0.30 3.92
C LEU A 77 -18.24 -0.13 2.46
N ILE A 78 -17.08 -0.35 1.84
CA ILE A 78 -17.00 -0.87 0.46
C ILE A 78 -17.66 -2.25 0.37
N ASN A 79 -17.36 -3.13 1.34
CA ASN A 79 -17.94 -4.47 1.41
C ASN A 79 -19.45 -4.44 1.69
N ALA A 80 -19.93 -3.48 2.49
CA ALA A 80 -21.35 -3.31 2.77
C ALA A 80 -22.14 -2.71 1.57
N GLY A 81 -21.50 -1.87 0.75
CA GLY A 81 -22.09 -1.25 -0.43
C GLY A 81 -22.06 -2.12 -1.69
N THR A 82 -21.17 -3.12 -1.74
CA THR A 82 -21.12 -4.07 -2.86
C THR A 82 -22.35 -4.98 -2.80
N PRO A 83 -23.28 -4.92 -3.76
CA PRO A 83 -24.40 -5.85 -3.78
C PRO A 83 -23.83 -7.26 -3.82
N ALA A 84 -24.23 -8.10 -2.86
CA ALA A 84 -23.80 -9.49 -2.84
C ALA A 84 -24.07 -10.10 -4.22
N THR A 85 -23.00 -10.43 -4.95
CA THR A 85 -23.11 -11.05 -6.27
C THR A 85 -24.07 -12.22 -6.14
N PRO A 86 -25.24 -12.19 -6.80
CA PRO A 86 -26.18 -13.29 -6.71
C PRO A 86 -25.43 -14.55 -7.13
N PRO A 87 -25.61 -15.69 -6.43
CA PRO A 87 -24.92 -16.92 -6.78
C PRO A 87 -25.12 -17.17 -8.28
N ALA A 88 -24.01 -17.42 -8.98
CA ALA A 88 -24.03 -17.66 -10.41
C ALA A 88 -25.15 -18.65 -10.73
N PRO A 89 -26.00 -18.39 -11.76
CA PRO A 89 -27.03 -19.34 -12.13
C PRO A 89 -26.34 -20.66 -12.43
N THR A 90 -26.61 -21.68 -11.60
CA THR A 90 -26.11 -23.03 -11.83
C THR A 90 -26.50 -23.43 -13.25
N PRO A 91 -25.55 -23.85 -14.12
CA PRO A 91 -25.87 -24.27 -15.47
C PRO A 91 -27.02 -25.28 -15.46
N GLY A 92 -28.09 -24.94 -16.15
CA GLY A 92 -29.35 -25.66 -16.11
C GLY A 92 -29.19 -27.12 -16.50
N ASP A 93 -29.62 -28.00 -15.61
CA ASP A 93 -29.92 -29.39 -15.93
C ASP A 93 -31.16 -29.42 -16.86
N PRO A 94 -31.11 -30.07 -18.03
CA PRO A 94 -32.21 -30.06 -18.96
C PRO A 94 -33.32 -31.01 -18.47
N ARG A 95 -34.46 -30.44 -18.07
CA ARG A 95 -35.78 -31.09 -17.92
C ARG A 95 -35.85 -32.28 -16.94
N ALA A 96 -36.39 -32.06 -15.74
CA ALA A 96 -36.98 -33.16 -14.98
C ALA A 96 -38.26 -32.73 -14.25
N ARG A 97 -39.38 -33.33 -14.67
CA ARG A 97 -40.68 -33.29 -14.00
C ARG A 97 -40.52 -33.74 -12.54
N ARG A 98 -41.09 -32.97 -11.62
CA ARG A 98 -41.25 -33.41 -10.21
C ARG A 98 -42.21 -34.60 -10.14
N ARG A 99 -41.73 -35.72 -9.58
CA ARG A 99 -42.47 -36.56 -8.64
C ARG A 99 -41.62 -36.74 -7.37
N PRO A 100 -42.26 -36.93 -6.21
CA PRO A 100 -41.64 -36.71 -4.91
C PRO A 100 -41.04 -38.00 -4.36
N TRP A 101 -40.22 -37.83 -3.32
CA TRP A 101 -39.74 -38.80 -2.31
C TRP A 101 -38.22 -39.06 -2.31
N VAL A 102 -37.61 -38.63 -1.19
CA VAL A 102 -36.80 -39.45 -0.26
C VAL A 102 -35.27 -39.49 -0.42
N VAL A 103 -34.62 -39.05 0.67
CA VAL A 103 -33.47 -39.63 1.40
C VAL A 103 -32.05 -39.10 1.16
N VAL A 104 -31.49 -38.56 2.27
CA VAL A 104 -30.15 -38.80 2.88
C VAL A 104 -28.94 -38.41 2.02
N GLY A 105 -28.02 -37.53 2.43
CA GLY A 105 -27.30 -37.46 3.70
C GLY A 105 -25.91 -38.10 3.53
N ILE A 106 -24.83 -37.35 3.80
CA ILE A 106 -23.63 -37.73 4.59
C ILE A 106 -22.45 -36.79 4.25
N VAL A 107 -21.89 -36.25 5.33
CA VAL A 107 -20.61 -35.55 5.45
C VAL A 107 -19.49 -36.58 5.63
N ALA A 108 -18.42 -36.46 4.85
CA ALA A 108 -17.11 -37.04 5.10
C ALA A 108 -16.10 -36.02 4.53
N GLY A 109 -15.14 -35.46 5.26
CA GLY A 109 -14.31 -36.04 6.32
C GLY A 109 -12.95 -36.35 5.72
N SER A 110 -11.92 -35.55 6.01
CA SER A 110 -10.52 -35.90 5.75
C SER A 110 -9.59 -35.12 6.69
N ILE A 111 -9.26 -35.78 7.81
CA ILE A 111 -8.08 -35.52 8.64
C ILE A 111 -7.05 -36.58 8.27
N ALA A 112 -5.87 -36.15 7.82
CA ALA A 112 -4.57 -36.82 7.92
C ALA A 112 -3.57 -35.92 7.20
N GLY A 113 -2.39 -35.57 7.69
CA GLY A 113 -1.61 -36.09 8.80
C GLY A 113 -0.15 -35.89 8.38
N LEU A 114 0.66 -35.26 9.22
CA LEU A 114 2.13 -35.33 9.12
C LEU A 114 2.70 -35.00 10.48
N GLY A 115 2.93 -36.08 11.24
CA GLY A 115 3.74 -36.06 12.45
C GLY A 115 5.12 -36.64 12.17
N ALA A 116 6.10 -36.04 12.85
CA ALA A 116 7.40 -36.59 13.24
C ALA A 116 8.51 -36.73 12.18
N VAL A 117 9.42 -35.74 12.17
CA VAL A 117 10.86 -36.03 12.13
C VAL A 117 11.48 -35.51 13.42
N LEU A 118 12.36 -36.34 13.95
CA LEU A 118 12.85 -36.42 15.32
C LEU A 118 13.76 -35.26 15.72
N ALA A 119 13.63 -34.90 16.98
CA ALA A 119 14.63 -34.24 17.79
C ALA A 119 15.93 -35.08 17.84
N ALA A 120 17.06 -34.47 17.50
CA ALA A 120 18.38 -34.84 17.97
C ALA A 120 19.36 -33.68 17.69
N GLY A 121 19.65 -32.88 18.71
CA GLY A 121 20.57 -31.75 18.56
C GLY A 121 20.69 -30.93 19.84
N LEU A 122 21.02 -31.59 20.95
CA LEU A 122 21.61 -30.93 22.13
C LEU A 122 22.91 -30.25 21.68
N PHE A 123 22.94 -28.92 21.64
CA PHE A 123 24.19 -28.15 21.69
C PHE A 123 24.03 -26.89 22.53
N LEU A 124 24.99 -26.75 23.43
CA LEU A 124 25.25 -25.64 24.34
C LEU A 124 25.49 -24.33 23.58
N ALA A 125 24.74 -23.26 23.88
CA ALA A 125 25.17 -21.85 23.75
C ALA A 125 24.09 -20.87 24.24
N SER A 126 23.71 -20.95 25.52
CA SER A 126 22.90 -19.90 26.16
C SER A 126 23.80 -18.75 26.64
N ALA A 127 24.33 -17.94 25.70
CA ALA A 127 24.88 -16.60 25.94
C ALA A 127 25.43 -15.95 24.64
N ALA A 128 24.60 -15.81 23.60
CA ALA A 128 24.95 -14.96 22.45
C ALA A 128 23.73 -14.46 21.63
N VAL A 129 22.51 -14.94 21.90
CA VAL A 129 21.34 -14.64 21.04
C VAL A 129 20.67 -13.30 21.37
N SER A 130 20.93 -12.72 22.54
CA SER A 130 20.32 -11.43 22.94
C SER A 130 20.91 -10.21 22.21
N ALA A 131 22.08 -10.34 21.59
CA ALA A 131 22.69 -9.27 20.80
C ALA A 131 22.30 -9.31 19.31
N ALA A 132 21.89 -10.48 18.80
CA ALA A 132 21.46 -10.62 17.41
C ALA A 132 20.01 -10.17 17.20
N SER A 133 19.12 -10.39 18.17
CA SER A 133 17.72 -9.93 18.09
C SER A 133 17.61 -8.41 18.17
N THR A 134 18.46 -7.74 18.96
CA THR A 134 18.46 -6.27 19.08
C THR A 134 19.09 -5.56 17.88
N ALA A 135 19.95 -6.23 17.10
CA ALA A 135 20.45 -5.69 15.83
C ALA A 135 19.43 -5.89 14.69
N ALA A 136 18.74 -7.02 14.65
CA ALA A 136 17.66 -7.28 13.69
C ALA A 136 16.44 -6.35 13.92
N GLU A 137 16.02 -6.14 15.16
CA GLU A 137 14.93 -5.21 15.50
C GLU A 137 15.31 -3.74 15.23
N ARG A 138 16.59 -3.36 15.38
CA ARG A 138 17.05 -2.02 14.98
C ARG A 138 17.09 -1.82 13.47
N GLN A 139 17.34 -2.88 12.71
CA GLN A 139 17.37 -2.82 11.25
C GLN A 139 15.96 -2.85 10.65
N GLU A 140 14.98 -3.51 11.28
CA GLU A 140 13.56 -3.36 10.94
C GLU A 140 12.99 -2.00 11.39
N ALA A 141 13.37 -1.47 12.56
CA ALA A 141 12.96 -0.13 12.99
C ALA A 141 13.63 1.01 12.19
N GLN A 142 14.79 0.76 11.59
CA GLN A 142 15.40 1.65 10.58
C GLN A 142 14.90 1.38 9.15
N SER A 143 14.13 0.31 8.93
CA SER A 143 13.52 -0.03 7.64
C SER A 143 12.08 0.49 7.51
N GLU A 144 11.60 1.30 8.45
CA GLU A 144 10.43 2.18 8.30
C GLU A 144 10.79 3.46 7.51
N ILE A 145 11.70 3.33 6.54
CA ILE A 145 12.12 4.46 5.71
C ILE A 145 10.94 4.81 4.82
N ALA A 146 10.34 5.97 5.06
CA ALA A 146 9.33 6.54 4.18
C ALA A 146 9.89 7.00 2.81
N THR A 147 11.05 6.47 2.44
CA THR A 147 11.87 6.86 1.31
C THR A 147 12.61 5.63 0.82
N ASP A 148 12.17 5.08 -0.30
CA ASP A 148 12.95 4.06 -1.00
C ASP A 148 13.99 4.76 -1.86
N ARG A 149 15.26 4.40 -1.71
CA ARG A 149 16.36 5.01 -2.45
C ARG A 149 17.02 4.02 -3.39
N TYR A 150 17.25 4.45 -4.62
CA TYR A 150 17.91 3.72 -5.70
C TYR A 150 19.10 4.55 -6.20
N ASP A 151 20.29 3.97 -6.22
CA ASP A 151 21.48 4.64 -6.78
C ASP A 151 21.44 4.69 -8.32
N ALA A 152 22.24 5.55 -8.93
CA ALA A 152 22.23 5.75 -10.39
C ALA A 152 22.53 4.46 -11.19
N ASP A 153 23.36 3.57 -10.65
CA ASP A 153 23.67 2.28 -11.26
C ASP A 153 22.45 1.33 -11.34
N TYR A 154 21.40 1.58 -10.55
CA TYR A 154 20.17 0.77 -10.55
C TYR A 154 19.07 1.33 -11.45
N THR A 155 19.03 2.63 -11.71
CA THR A 155 17.90 3.27 -12.39
C THR A 155 17.96 3.12 -13.91
N ALA A 156 19.16 2.94 -14.48
CA ALA A 156 19.39 2.80 -15.91
C ALA A 156 18.83 3.97 -16.76
N TYR A 157 18.71 5.16 -16.17
CA TYR A 157 18.32 6.37 -16.89
C TYR A 157 19.38 6.81 -17.92
N SER A 158 18.94 7.52 -18.96
CA SER A 158 19.80 8.08 -20.00
C SER A 158 20.85 9.06 -19.42
N PHE A 159 20.47 9.82 -18.39
CA PHE A 159 21.35 10.69 -17.62
C PHE A 159 21.58 10.10 -16.22
N PRO A 160 22.84 9.89 -15.77
CA PRO A 160 23.13 9.28 -14.48
C PRO A 160 22.50 10.04 -13.31
N ALA A 161 21.53 9.41 -12.66
CA ALA A 161 20.85 9.96 -11.51
C ALA A 161 20.25 8.85 -10.63
N GLY A 162 20.35 9.05 -9.31
CA GLY A 162 19.62 8.25 -8.35
C GLY A 162 18.14 8.64 -8.29
N LEU A 163 17.33 7.80 -7.66
CA LEU A 163 15.92 8.01 -7.41
C LEU A 163 15.61 7.85 -5.92
N GLU A 164 14.83 8.76 -5.37
CA GLU A 164 14.15 8.58 -4.08
C GLU A 164 12.63 8.56 -4.32
N VAL A 165 11.94 7.58 -3.77
CA VAL A 165 10.48 7.44 -3.82
C VAL A 165 9.92 7.70 -2.43
N TYR A 166 9.09 8.72 -2.28
CA TYR A 166 8.55 9.14 -1.00
C TYR A 166 7.13 8.60 -0.77
N SER A 167 6.89 8.10 0.43
CA SER A 167 5.59 7.60 0.88
C SER A 167 5.13 8.21 2.22
N ASP A 168 5.93 9.10 2.83
CA ASP A 168 5.53 9.86 4.04
C ASP A 168 4.69 11.09 3.76
N GLY A 169 4.58 11.47 2.48
CA GLY A 169 3.78 12.60 2.12
C GLY A 169 4.43 13.96 2.21
N ARG A 170 5.76 14.01 2.32
CA ARG A 170 6.49 15.28 2.45
C ARG A 170 6.29 16.25 1.27
N LEU A 171 5.80 15.77 0.12
CA LEU A 171 5.52 16.57 -1.08
C LEU A 171 4.02 16.70 -1.36
N TRP A 172 3.13 16.38 -0.42
CA TRP A 172 1.68 16.41 -0.69
C TRP A 172 1.15 17.80 -1.05
N GLN A 173 1.78 18.86 -0.55
CA GLN A 173 1.43 20.24 -0.91
C GLN A 173 1.72 20.57 -2.39
N ASP A 174 2.59 19.78 -3.03
CA ASP A 174 3.00 19.94 -4.42
C ASP A 174 2.20 19.00 -5.35
N CYS A 175 1.26 18.23 -4.80
CA CYS A 175 0.28 17.46 -5.57
C CYS A 175 -0.86 18.38 -6.04
N PRO A 176 -1.31 18.27 -7.30
CA PRO A 176 -2.50 18.98 -7.75
C PRO A 176 -3.71 18.64 -6.87
N PRO A 177 -4.50 19.62 -6.42
CA PRO A 177 -5.60 19.40 -5.48
C PRO A 177 -6.80 18.65 -6.09
N ASP A 178 -6.83 18.53 -7.42
CA ASP A 178 -7.85 17.87 -8.22
C ASP A 178 -7.56 16.38 -8.47
N GLU A 179 -6.36 15.89 -8.14
CA GLU A 179 -5.95 14.50 -8.36
C GLU A 179 -6.17 13.69 -7.08
N VAL A 180 -7.24 12.89 -7.08
CA VAL A 180 -7.76 12.17 -5.89
C VAL A 180 -7.17 10.77 -5.76
N ARG A 181 -6.77 10.15 -6.88
CA ARG A 181 -6.44 8.72 -6.99
C ARG A 181 -4.94 8.42 -7.11
N GLY A 182 -4.10 9.38 -7.47
CA GLY A 182 -2.66 9.11 -7.53
C GLY A 182 -1.80 10.35 -7.67
N CYS A 183 -1.15 10.77 -6.57
CA CYS A 183 0.00 11.66 -6.64
C CYS A 183 1.25 10.88 -6.26
N TRP A 184 2.19 10.79 -7.19
CA TRP A 184 3.50 10.17 -6.97
C TRP A 184 4.50 11.24 -6.55
N GLN A 185 5.21 10.95 -5.47
CA GLN A 185 6.15 11.86 -4.83
C GLN A 185 7.54 11.25 -4.94
N MET A 186 8.40 11.82 -5.76
CA MET A 186 9.76 11.31 -6.00
C MET A 186 10.78 12.43 -5.98
N ALA A 187 12.06 12.09 -5.89
CA ALA A 187 13.15 12.99 -6.23
C ALA A 187 14.18 12.30 -7.11
N VAL A 188 14.67 13.04 -8.09
CA VAL A 188 15.83 12.65 -8.90
C VAL A 188 17.08 13.25 -8.27
N LEU A 189 18.15 12.47 -8.13
CA LEU A 189 19.45 12.93 -7.60
C LEU A 189 20.52 12.86 -8.70
N PRO A 190 20.71 13.94 -9.48
CA PRO A 190 21.71 13.99 -10.54
C PRO A 190 23.13 13.68 -10.05
N GLU A 191 23.92 12.90 -10.79
CA GLU A 191 25.34 12.75 -10.48
C GLU A 191 26.18 13.97 -10.94
N ALA A 192 25.65 14.77 -11.87
CA ALA A 192 26.30 15.96 -12.41
C ALA A 192 25.32 17.15 -12.48
N ASP A 193 25.87 18.36 -12.49
CA ASP A 193 25.08 19.57 -12.74
C ASP A 193 24.45 19.51 -14.13
N CYS A 194 23.18 19.86 -14.22
CA CYS A 194 22.42 19.89 -15.46
C CYS A 194 21.67 21.22 -15.60
N ALA A 195 21.94 21.96 -16.68
CA ALA A 195 21.27 23.23 -16.95
C ALA A 195 19.76 23.06 -17.16
N ARG A 196 19.36 21.97 -17.81
CA ARG A 196 17.95 21.60 -18.00
C ARG A 196 17.79 20.09 -17.91
N LEU A 197 17.22 19.65 -16.79
CA LEU A 197 16.84 18.27 -16.54
C LEU A 197 15.44 18.04 -17.12
N VAL A 198 15.28 17.01 -17.93
CA VAL A 198 13.96 16.57 -18.41
C VAL A 198 13.67 15.20 -17.82
N VAL A 199 12.58 15.11 -17.07
CA VAL A 199 12.12 13.87 -16.45
C VAL A 199 10.91 13.40 -17.24
N THR A 200 11.00 12.22 -17.84
CA THR A 200 9.86 11.57 -18.49
C THR A 200 9.18 10.68 -17.46
N VAL A 201 7.91 10.95 -17.17
CA VAL A 201 7.08 10.09 -16.33
C VAL A 201 6.17 9.25 -17.21
N GLY A 202 5.92 8.01 -16.78
CA GLY A 202 5.06 7.05 -17.45
C GLY A 202 3.88 6.67 -16.57
N TYR A 203 2.72 6.46 -17.19
CA TYR A 203 1.47 6.07 -16.54
C TYR A 203 0.93 4.77 -17.15
N THR A 204 0.29 3.93 -16.33
CA THR A 204 -0.40 2.69 -16.78
C THR A 204 -1.44 2.21 -15.76
N ASP A 205 -2.37 1.38 -16.22
CA ASP A 205 -3.28 0.62 -15.35
C ASP A 205 -2.79 -0.80 -15.04
N GLU A 206 -1.74 -1.28 -15.71
CA GLU A 206 -1.18 -2.62 -15.52
C GLU A 206 0.07 -2.60 -14.61
N TYR A 207 -0.04 -3.18 -13.41
CA TYR A 207 1.06 -3.25 -12.45
C TYR A 207 2.36 -3.90 -12.99
N THR A 208 2.23 -4.79 -13.97
CA THR A 208 3.35 -5.52 -14.58
C THR A 208 3.87 -4.88 -15.87
N ALA A 209 3.33 -3.73 -16.27
CA ALA A 209 3.78 -3.05 -17.48
C ALA A 209 5.23 -2.58 -17.33
N THR A 210 5.99 -2.77 -18.40
CA THR A 210 7.37 -2.27 -18.54
C THR A 210 7.46 -1.11 -19.53
N VAL A 211 6.34 -0.80 -20.18
CA VAL A 211 6.17 0.31 -21.12
C VAL A 211 4.89 1.03 -20.70
N PRO A 212 4.92 2.36 -20.52
CA PRO A 212 3.74 3.11 -20.11
C PRO A 212 2.73 3.26 -21.25
N ASP A 213 1.46 3.37 -20.88
CA ASP A 213 0.34 3.66 -21.79
C ASP A 213 0.31 5.16 -22.17
N ALA A 214 0.71 6.03 -21.24
CA ALA A 214 0.86 7.46 -21.44
C ALA A 214 2.17 7.98 -20.86
N VAL A 215 2.72 9.03 -21.48
CA VAL A 215 3.96 9.67 -21.03
C VAL A 215 3.78 11.17 -20.93
N GLU A 216 4.41 11.76 -19.92
CA GLU A 216 4.50 13.20 -19.73
C GLU A 216 5.96 13.59 -19.51
N ARG A 217 6.34 14.79 -19.96
CA ARG A 217 7.70 15.32 -19.82
C ARG A 217 7.70 16.55 -18.93
N LEU A 218 8.35 16.42 -17.79
CA LEU A 218 8.54 17.47 -16.81
C LEU A 218 9.93 18.09 -16.99
N THR A 219 10.03 19.41 -16.90
CA THR A 219 11.31 20.12 -17.12
C THR A 219 11.69 20.90 -15.88
N PHE A 220 12.95 20.76 -15.47
CA PHE A 220 13.53 21.45 -14.33
C PHE A 220 14.81 22.15 -14.78
N ASP A 221 14.92 23.44 -14.50
CA ASP A 221 16.14 24.20 -14.80
C ASP A 221 17.11 24.14 -13.61
N ASP A 222 18.41 24.25 -13.91
CA ASP A 222 19.50 24.38 -12.93
C ASP A 222 19.61 23.24 -11.89
N ALA A 223 19.31 22.00 -12.28
CA ALA A 223 19.46 20.83 -11.43
C ALA A 223 20.93 20.63 -11.00
N LYS A 224 21.15 20.43 -9.70
CA LYS A 224 22.49 20.34 -9.10
C LYS A 224 22.88 18.91 -8.76
N SER A 225 24.16 18.60 -8.97
CA SER A 225 24.72 17.30 -8.57
C SER A 225 24.47 17.04 -7.09
N GLY A 226 24.03 15.81 -6.79
CA GLY A 226 23.77 15.30 -5.45
C GLY A 226 22.62 15.98 -4.70
N SER A 227 21.95 16.94 -5.32
CA SER A 227 20.81 17.66 -4.72
C SER A 227 19.50 17.09 -5.25
N PRO A 228 18.51 16.83 -4.39
CA PRO A 228 17.23 16.29 -4.83
C PRO A 228 16.50 17.31 -5.71
N THR A 229 16.14 16.89 -6.92
CA THR A 229 15.16 17.57 -7.77
C THR A 229 13.82 16.88 -7.52
N TYR A 230 12.94 17.53 -6.75
CA TYR A 230 11.64 16.98 -6.41
C TYR A 230 10.73 16.91 -7.64
N VAL A 231 10.11 15.75 -7.84
CA VAL A 231 9.21 15.46 -8.95
C VAL A 231 7.90 14.97 -8.34
N THR A 232 6.86 15.82 -8.41
CA THR A 232 5.48 15.43 -8.16
C THR A 232 4.73 15.36 -9.46
N PHE A 233 3.98 14.29 -9.64
CA PHE A 233 3.19 14.06 -10.84
C PHE A 233 1.98 13.21 -10.48
N ALA A 234 0.91 13.37 -11.25
CA ALA A 234 -0.39 12.80 -10.96
C ALA A 234 -1.20 12.70 -12.25
N ASP A 235 -1.99 11.64 -12.35
CA ASP A 235 -2.95 11.42 -13.43
C ASP A 235 -3.99 10.40 -12.95
N ASP A 236 -5.17 10.89 -12.56
CA ASP A 236 -6.28 10.10 -12.05
C ASP A 236 -6.87 9.10 -13.06
N ASP A 237 -6.54 9.21 -14.36
CA ASP A 237 -6.93 8.22 -15.36
C ASP A 237 -6.12 6.93 -15.26
N TYR A 238 -5.01 6.91 -14.50
CA TYR A 238 -4.15 5.74 -14.34
C TYR A 238 -3.91 5.34 -12.89
N ARG A 239 -3.75 4.03 -12.66
CA ARG A 239 -3.50 3.48 -11.32
C ARG A 239 -2.04 3.53 -10.88
N PHE A 240 -1.11 3.61 -11.82
CA PHE A 240 0.33 3.55 -11.57
C PHE A 240 1.07 4.62 -12.35
N GLY A 241 2.14 5.13 -11.74
CA GLY A 241 3.02 6.15 -12.29
C GLY A 241 4.45 5.95 -11.82
N TRP A 242 5.41 6.20 -12.69
CA TRP A 242 6.85 6.13 -12.37
C TRP A 242 7.67 7.07 -13.24
N ILE A 243 8.91 7.35 -12.82
CA ILE A 243 9.89 8.03 -13.67
C ILE A 243 10.44 7.01 -14.67
N GLN A 244 10.10 7.19 -15.95
CA GLN A 244 10.50 6.31 -17.04
C GLN A 244 11.93 6.60 -17.52
N ASP A 245 12.31 7.87 -17.60
CA ASP A 245 13.67 8.27 -18.00
C ASP A 245 14.04 9.66 -17.46
N VAL A 246 15.33 9.93 -17.35
CA VAL A 246 15.91 11.23 -16.99
C VAL A 246 16.94 11.60 -18.04
N GLU A 247 16.81 12.81 -18.59
CA GLU A 247 17.71 13.34 -19.62
C GLU A 247 18.29 14.69 -19.15
N CYS A 248 19.56 14.94 -19.47
CA CYS A 248 20.13 16.28 -19.39
C CYS A 248 20.25 16.87 -20.78
N VAL A 249 19.51 17.95 -21.05
CA VAL A 249 19.51 18.61 -22.35
C VAL A 249 20.30 19.91 -22.28
N ALA A 250 21.07 20.19 -23.33
CA ALA A 250 21.72 21.49 -23.48
C ALA A 250 20.64 22.59 -23.56
N PRO A 251 20.85 23.77 -22.95
CA PRO A 251 19.96 24.89 -23.17
C PRO A 251 19.92 25.20 -24.67
N GLY A 252 18.72 25.18 -25.25
CA GLY A 252 18.53 25.46 -26.67
C GLY A 252 19.19 26.79 -27.04
N SER A 253 20.12 26.72 -27.99
CA SER A 253 20.84 27.87 -28.55
C SER A 253 19.94 28.82 -29.32
#